data_AF-A0A968DZB5-F1
#
_entry.id   AF-A0A968DZB5-F1
#
_cell.length_a   1.000
_cell.length_b   1.000
_cell.length_c   1.000
_cell.angle_alpha   90.00
_cell.angle_beta   90.00
_cell.angle_gamma   90.00
#
_symmetry.space_group_name_H-M   'P 1'
#
loop_
_entity.id
_entity.type
_entity.pdbx_description
1 polymer ?
#
loop_
_entity_poly.entity_id
_entity_poly.type
_entity_poly.pdbx_seq_one_letter_code
_entity_poly.pdbx_strand_id
1 'polypeptide(L)' 'MPRWGMVIDLDKCTGCGECVAACKIENNVAVVGPEESAKGRTMFWMDMLTT' A
#
# COMPACT_ATOMS: atom_id res chain seq x y z
N MET A 1 12.25 24.52 -10.58
CA MET A 1 11.89 23.58 -9.50
C MET A 1 11.00 22.49 -10.09
N PRO A 2 11.33 21.20 -9.91
CA PRO A 2 10.42 20.13 -10.30
C PRO A 2 9.16 20.16 -9.42
N ARG A 3 8.00 19.85 -10.02
CA ARG A 3 6.73 19.65 -9.31
C ARG A 3 6.33 18.20 -9.50
N TRP A 4 6.29 17.44 -8.42
CA TRP A 4 5.90 16.03 -8.45
C TRP A 4 4.39 15.88 -8.30
N GLY A 5 3.81 14.97 -9.06
CA GLY A 5 2.41 14.59 -8.98
C GLY A 5 2.26 13.11 -9.29
N MET A 6 1.28 12.47 -8.67
CA MET A 6 0.90 11.08 -8.89
C MET A 6 -0.60 11.06 -9.19
N VAL A 7 -1.00 10.40 -10.26
CA VAL A 7 -2.40 10.23 -10.67
C VAL A 7 -2.63 8.75 -10.89
N ILE A 8 -3.67 8.22 -10.27
CA ILE A 8 -4.08 6.81 -10.38
C ILE A 8 -5.41 6.78 -11.12
N ASP A 9 -5.44 6.06 -12.25
CA ASP A 9 -6.65 5.81 -13.02
C ASP A 9 -7.39 4.60 -12.41
N LEU A 10 -8.52 4.88 -11.75
CA LEU A 10 -9.28 3.85 -11.03
C LEU A 10 -10.07 2.94 -11.98
N ASP A 11 -10.39 3.38 -13.20
CA ASP A 11 -11.11 2.55 -14.18
C ASP A 11 -10.23 1.41 -14.71
N LYS A 12 -8.90 1.60 -14.68
CA LYS A 12 -7.92 0.56 -15.03
C LYS A 12 -7.47 -0.28 -13.83
N CYS A 13 -7.81 0.12 -12.61
CA CYS A 13 -7.42 -0.61 -11.41
C CYS A 13 -8.20 -1.92 -11.34
N THR A 14 -7.51 -3.05 -11.49
CA THR A 14 -8.12 -4.39 -11.41
C THR A 14 -8.18 -4.94 -9.98
N GLY A 15 -7.59 -4.22 -9.02
CA GLY A 15 -7.50 -4.67 -7.62
C GLY A 15 -6.44 -5.75 -7.38
N CYS A 16 -5.43 -5.91 -8.24
CA CYS A 16 -4.42 -6.97 -8.12
C CYS A 16 -3.53 -6.89 -6.86
N GLY A 17 -3.42 -5.72 -6.23
CA GLY A 17 -2.62 -5.51 -5.02
C GLY A 17 -1.10 -5.44 -5.24
N GLU A 18 -0.62 -5.52 -6.47
CA GLU A 18 0.82 -5.49 -6.79
C GLU A 18 1.48 -4.17 -6.40
N CYS A 19 0.77 -3.04 -6.52
CA CYS A 19 1.27 -1.73 -6.10
C CYS A 19 1.58 -1.69 -4.59
N VAL A 20 0.69 -2.26 -3.75
CA VAL A 20 0.88 -2.37 -2.31
C VAL A 20 2.11 -3.22 -1.99
N ALA A 21 2.24 -4.38 -2.63
CA ALA A 21 3.40 -5.26 -2.44
C ALA A 21 4.71 -4.58 -2.87
N ALA A 22 4.73 -3.94 -4.04
CA ALA A 22 5.90 -3.22 -4.55
C ALA A 22 6.33 -2.08 -3.61
N CYS A 23 5.40 -1.26 -3.13
CA CYS A 23 5.69 -0.17 -2.21
C CYS A 23 6.30 -0.67 -0.90
N LYS A 24 5.78 -1.78 -0.37
CA LYS A 24 6.30 -2.41 0.84
C LYS A 24 7.72 -2.94 0.67
N ILE A 25 8.01 -3.60 -0.45
CA ILE A 25 9.34 -4.15 -0.77
C ILE A 25 10.34 -3.02 -0.98
N GLU A 26 10.03 -2.07 -1.86
CA GLU A 26 10.95 -1.00 -2.25
C GLU A 26 11.33 -0.11 -1.07
N ASN A 27 10.38 0.13 -0.17
CA ASN A 27 10.58 1.03 0.98
C ASN A 27 10.84 0.29 2.29
N ASN A 28 11.06 -1.02 2.26
CA ASN A 28 11.35 -1.84 3.45
C ASN A 28 10.31 -1.67 4.58
N VAL A 29 9.02 -1.57 4.24
CA VAL A 29 7.96 -1.42 5.25
C VAL A 29 7.84 -2.71 6.05
N ALA A 30 7.88 -2.59 7.38
CA ALA A 30 7.91 -3.73 8.28
C ALA A 30 6.71 -4.67 8.12
N VAL A 31 6.96 -5.98 8.27
CA VAL A 31 5.91 -6.99 8.39
C VAL A 31 5.46 -7.04 9.85
N VAL A 32 4.17 -6.84 10.06
CA VAL A 32 3.55 -6.91 11.38
C VAL A 32 2.94 -8.29 11.56
N GLY A 33 3.17 -8.89 12.73
CA GLY A 33 2.60 -10.19 13.07
C GLY A 33 1.06 -10.17 13.14
N PRO A 34 0.41 -11.33 13.13
CA PRO A 34 -1.05 -11.43 13.07
C PRO A 34 -1.76 -10.81 14.27
N GLU A 35 -1.22 -10.93 15.49
CA GLU A 35 -1.85 -10.37 16.70
C GLU A 35 -1.93 -8.84 16.64
N GLU A 36 -0.83 -8.19 16.28
CA GLU A 36 -0.77 -6.74 16.19
C GLU A 36 -1.54 -6.22 14.97
N SER A 37 -1.50 -6.96 13.86
CA SER A 37 -2.32 -6.66 12.68
C SER A 37 -3.80 -6.69 12.99
N ALA A 38 -4.28 -7.67 13.79
CA ALA A 38 -5.67 -7.75 14.23
C ALA A 38 -6.11 -6.58 15.13
N LYS A 39 -5.16 -5.89 15.77
CA LYS A 39 -5.39 -4.65 16.53
C LYS A 39 -5.38 -3.40 15.62
N GLY A 40 -5.38 -3.57 14.30
CA GLY A 40 -5.31 -2.49 13.32
C GLY A 40 -3.94 -1.83 13.22
N ARG A 41 -2.86 -2.50 13.65
CA ARG A 41 -1.49 -1.95 13.67
C ARG A 41 -0.66 -2.39 12.47
N THR A 42 -1.31 -2.79 11.37
CA THR A 42 -0.61 -3.17 10.15
C THR A 42 0.08 -1.96 9.54
N MET A 43 1.32 -2.14 9.06
CA MET A 43 2.09 -1.07 8.45
C MET A 43 1.95 -1.11 6.93
N PHE A 44 1.34 -0.06 6.38
CA PHE A 44 1.24 0.22 4.94
C PHE A 44 1.50 1.70 4.69
N TRP A 45 2.22 2.01 3.61
CA TRP A 45 2.32 3.39 3.09
C TRP A 45 1.33 3.62 1.95
N MET A 46 1.04 2.55 1.21
CA MET A 46 -0.04 2.46 0.24
C MET A 46 -0.80 1.19 0.59
N ASP A 47 -2.12 1.32 0.71
CA ASP A 47 -3.02 0.24 1.07
C ASP A 47 -4.20 0.23 0.11
N MET A 48 -4.73 -0.95 -0.18
CA MET A 48 -5.98 -1.11 -0.91
C MET A 48 -7.10 -1.07 0.14
N LEU A 49 -7.87 0.02 0.16
CA LEU A 49 -9.04 0.13 1.03
C LEU A 49 -10.16 -0.79 0.52
N THR A 50 -10.00 -2.10 0.72
CA THR A 50 -11.10 -3.06 0.70
C THR A 50 -11.42 -3.33 2.17
N THR A 51 -12.53 -2.73 2.61
CA THR A 51 -13.15 -2.84 3.94
C THR A 51 -12.89 -4.15 4.67
#